data_AF-A0A402AUE2-F1
#
_entry.id   AF-A0A402AUE2-F1
#
_cell.length_a   1.000
_cell.length_b   1.000
_cell.length_c   1.000
_cell.angle_alpha   90.00
_cell.angle_beta   90.00
_cell.angle_gamma   90.00
#
_symmetry.space_group_name_H-M   'P 1'
#
loop_
_entity.id
_entity.type
_entity.pdbx_description
1 polymer ?
#
loop_
_entity_poly.entity_id
_entity_poly.type
_entity_poly.pdbx_seq_one_letter_code
_entity_poly.pdbx_strand_id
1 'polypeptide(L)'
;MNDTQATFREARLRHNITLHMLMEDTNIDLRAVILMDQYNQGTPAHVDQLLASLSRLSGTEYSRRTKNIRGVTFKLHPDYESIPSDEAVARLAADHQQIQQKNNKL
;
A
#
# COMPACT_ATOMS: atom_id res chain seq x y z
N MET A 1 13.43 -18.87 12.19
CA MET A 1 12.42 -18.86 11.12
C MET A 1 12.76 -17.69 10.22
N ASN A 2 12.98 -17.91 8.92
CA ASN A 2 13.22 -16.83 7.97
C ASN A 2 11.88 -16.12 7.74
N ASP A 3 11.58 -15.12 8.57
CA ASP A 3 10.46 -14.22 8.31
C ASP A 3 10.81 -13.39 7.09
N THR A 4 10.45 -13.91 5.92
CA THR A 4 10.49 -13.15 4.68
C THR A 4 9.56 -11.96 4.86
N GLN A 5 10.13 -10.82 5.23
CA GLN A 5 9.41 -9.56 5.39
C GLN A 5 8.59 -9.29 4.11
N ALA A 6 7.31 -8.99 4.28
CA ALA A 6 6.42 -8.72 3.14
C ALA A 6 6.69 -7.31 2.59
N THR A 7 6.43 -7.07 1.30
CA THR A 7 6.26 -5.71 0.79
C THR A 7 4.93 -5.14 1.29
N PHE A 8 4.74 -3.81 1.15
CA PHE A 8 3.47 -3.19 1.52
C PHE A 8 2.29 -3.80 0.75
N ARG A 9 2.45 -3.98 -0.57
CA ARG A 9 1.44 -4.64 -1.41
C ARG A 9 1.15 -6.07 -0.99
N GLU A 10 2.17 -6.88 -0.70
CA GLU A 10 1.98 -8.25 -0.25
C GLU A 10 1.18 -8.32 1.06
N ALA A 11 1.50 -7.46 2.03
CA ALA A 11 0.79 -7.37 3.29
C ALA A 11 -0.66 -6.91 3.10
N ARG A 12 -0.87 -5.85 2.30
CA ARG A 12 -2.20 -5.34 1.94
C ARG A 12 -3.07 -6.41 1.28
N LEU A 13 -2.54 -7.07 0.26
CA LEU A 13 -3.25 -8.12 -0.47
C LEU A 13 -3.55 -9.33 0.40
N ARG A 14 -2.65 -9.72 1.32
CA ARG A 14 -2.91 -10.81 2.29
C ARG A 14 -4.20 -10.56 3.07
N HIS A 15 -4.42 -9.33 3.47
CA HIS A 15 -5.56 -8.87 4.27
C HIS A 15 -6.76 -8.37 3.45
N ASN A 16 -6.74 -8.55 2.13
CA ASN A 16 -7.81 -8.14 1.21
C ASN A 16 -8.17 -6.64 1.30
N ILE A 17 -7.19 -5.79 1.63
CA ILE A 17 -7.38 -4.34 1.75
C ILE A 17 -7.21 -3.73 0.36
N THR A 18 -8.16 -2.91 -0.10
CA THR A 18 -8.02 -2.23 -1.40
C THR A 18 -7.21 -0.93 -1.28
N LEU A 19 -6.72 -0.42 -2.41
CA LEU A 19 -6.11 0.93 -2.45
C LEU A 19 -7.12 2.01 -2.04
N HIS A 20 -8.40 1.85 -2.42
CA HIS A 20 -9.46 2.78 -2.03
C HIS A 20 -9.67 2.84 -0.51
N MET A 21 -9.65 1.70 0.18
CA MET A 21 -9.77 1.66 1.65
C MET A 21 -8.64 2.42 2.35
N LEU A 22 -7.41 2.34 1.82
CA LEU A 22 -6.28 3.10 2.35
C LEU A 22 -6.44 4.60 2.12
N MET A 23 -6.97 5.01 0.97
CA MET A 23 -7.26 6.42 0.68
C MET A 23 -8.32 6.96 1.63
N GLU A 24 -9.45 6.26 1.79
CA GLU A 24 -10.53 6.67 2.70
C GLU A 24 -10.06 6.80 4.15
N ASP A 25 -9.24 5.87 4.64
CA ASP A 25 -8.76 5.87 6.02
C ASP A 25 -7.66 6.93 6.29
N THR A 26 -6.93 7.39 5.27
CA THR A 26 -5.79 8.31 5.45
C THR A 26 -5.97 9.70 4.82
N ASN A 27 -6.93 9.84 3.91
CA ASN A 27 -7.08 11.00 3.02
C ASN A 27 -5.81 11.31 2.19
N ILE A 28 -4.99 10.29 1.89
CA ILE A 28 -3.80 10.42 1.04
C ILE A 28 -4.20 10.24 -0.42
N ASP A 29 -3.57 11.05 -1.29
CA ASP A 29 -3.78 10.99 -2.74
C ASP A 29 -3.44 9.60 -3.33
N LEU A 30 -4.23 9.18 -4.32
CA LEU A 30 -4.12 7.88 -4.97
C LEU A 30 -2.71 7.61 -5.50
N ARG A 31 -2.03 8.60 -6.10
CA ARG A 31 -0.68 8.41 -6.66
C ARG A 31 0.33 8.10 -5.56
N ALA A 32 0.20 8.74 -4.40
CA ALA A 32 1.04 8.43 -3.25
C ALA A 32 0.77 7.04 -2.67
N VAL A 33 -0.49 6.61 -2.63
CA VAL A 33 -0.85 5.24 -2.25
C VAL A 33 -0.27 4.22 -3.24
N ILE A 34 -0.36 4.47 -4.54
CA ILE A 34 0.20 3.61 -5.59
C ILE A 34 1.74 3.54 -5.50
N LEU A 35 2.42 4.67 -5.25
CA LEU A 35 3.88 4.67 -5.07
C LEU A 35 4.31 3.78 -3.90
N MET A 36 3.58 3.84 -2.79
CA MET A 36 3.85 2.98 -1.64
C MET A 36 3.55 1.51 -1.98
N ASP A 37 2.42 1.22 -2.61
CA ASP A 37 2.03 -0.15 -2.95
C ASP A 37 3.03 -0.81 -3.92
N GLN A 38 3.38 -0.14 -5.01
CA GLN A 38 4.10 -0.77 -6.12
C GLN A 38 5.61 -0.66 -5.99
N TYR A 39 6.08 0.46 -5.43
CA TYR A 39 7.50 0.76 -5.38
C TYR A 39 8.04 0.78 -3.95
N ASN A 40 7.18 0.60 -2.92
CA ASN A 40 7.51 0.82 -1.51
C ASN A 40 8.14 2.20 -1.27
N GLN A 41 7.64 3.25 -1.93
CA GLN A 41 8.20 4.59 -1.82
C GLN A 41 7.19 5.61 -1.31
N GLY A 42 7.66 6.57 -0.53
CA GLY A 42 6.84 7.69 -0.09
C GLY A 42 7.62 8.67 0.79
N THR A 43 6.95 9.76 1.18
CA THR A 43 7.47 10.63 2.23
C THR A 43 7.40 9.90 3.58
N PRO A 44 8.25 10.25 4.57
CA PRO A 44 8.16 9.66 5.89
C PRO A 44 6.75 9.74 6.50
N ALA A 45 6.07 10.88 6.32
CA ALA A 45 4.70 11.09 6.80
C ALA A 45 3.69 10.14 6.11
N HIS A 46 3.69 10.07 4.78
CA HIS A 46 2.76 9.18 4.07
C HIS A 46 3.04 7.71 4.36
N VAL A 47 4.31 7.31 4.46
CA VAL A 47 4.68 5.94 4.82
C VAL A 47 4.13 5.60 6.20
N ASP A 48 4.36 6.44 7.21
CA ASP A 48 3.86 6.18 8.56
C ASP A 48 2.33 6.12 8.62
N GLN A 49 1.65 7.04 7.93
CA GLN A 49 0.19 7.05 7.84
C GLN A 49 -0.36 5.79 7.16
N LEU A 50 0.24 5.35 6.06
CA LEU A 50 -0.18 4.15 5.33
C LEU A 50 0.12 2.87 6.10
N LEU A 51 1.24 2.79 6.83
CA LEU A 51 1.52 1.66 7.72
C LEU A 51 0.55 1.60 8.89
N ALA A 52 0.22 2.76 9.49
CA ALA A 52 -0.78 2.84 10.54
C ALA A 52 -2.18 2.45 10.03
N SER A 53 -2.54 2.88 8.82
CA SER A 53 -3.78 2.50 8.14
C SER A 53 -3.85 0.99 7.88
N LEU A 54 -2.80 0.43 7.27
CA LEU A 54 -2.68 -1.01 7.05
C LEU A 54 -2.82 -1.78 8.37
N SER A 55 -2.26 -1.25 9.47
CA SER A 55 -2.37 -1.88 10.78
C SER A 55 -3.80 -1.89 11.31
N ARG A 56 -4.49 -0.75 11.26
CA ARG A 56 -5.88 -0.64 11.68
C ARG A 56 -6.80 -1.55 10.88
N LEU A 57 -6.67 -1.53 9.55
CA LEU A 57 -7.54 -2.27 8.65
C LEU A 57 -7.30 -3.79 8.68
N SER A 58 -6.08 -4.23 8.98
CA SER A 58 -5.73 -5.66 9.03
C SER A 58 -5.76 -6.28 10.43
N GLY A 59 -5.75 -5.46 11.49
CA GLY A 59 -5.54 -5.92 12.87
C GLY A 59 -4.13 -6.44 13.16
N THR A 60 -3.18 -6.30 12.24
CA THR A 60 -1.76 -6.69 12.42
C THR A 60 -0.88 -5.45 12.56
N GLU A 61 0.01 -5.39 13.54
CA GLU A 61 0.88 -4.22 13.71
C GLU A 61 1.92 -4.11 12.59
N TYR A 62 1.93 -2.97 11.90
CA TYR A 62 2.96 -2.56 10.93
C TYR A 62 3.49 -1.18 11.29
N SER A 63 4.81 -1.07 11.45
CA SER A 63 5.47 0.20 11.65
C SER A 63 6.92 0.14 11.18
N ARG A 64 7.57 1.30 11.10
CA ARG A 64 9.02 1.36 10.85
C ARG A 64 9.85 0.62 11.92
N ARG A 65 9.30 0.47 13.13
CA ARG A 65 9.98 -0.17 14.27
C ARG A 65 9.89 -1.69 14.21
N THR A 66 8.74 -2.22 13.80
CA THR A 66 8.53 -3.67 13.67
C THR A 66 9.32 -4.26 12.50
N LYS A 67 9.70 -3.43 11.52
CA LYS A 67 10.50 -3.82 10.34
C LYS A 67 9.92 -5.04 9.61
N ASN A 68 8.60 -5.22 9.66
CA ASN A 68 7.89 -6.33 9.01
C ASN A 68 7.41 -6.00 7.59
N ILE A 69 7.62 -4.76 7.15
CA ILE A 69 7.55 -4.35 5.74
C ILE A 69 8.97 -4.11 5.21
N ARG A 70 9.36 -4.83 4.16
CA ARG A 70 10.69 -4.67 3.53
C ARG A 70 10.71 -3.58 2.47
N GLY A 71 11.91 -3.09 2.19
CA GLY A 71 12.21 -2.32 0.97
C GLY A 71 11.61 -0.92 0.92
N VAL A 72 11.16 -0.38 2.06
CA VAL A 72 10.60 0.97 2.12
C VAL A 72 11.69 2.01 1.88
N THR A 73 11.52 2.80 0.82
CA THR A 73 12.40 3.89 0.44
C THR A 73 11.76 5.24 0.78
N PHE A 74 12.42 6.01 1.62
CA PHE A 74 11.96 7.34 2.01
C PHE A 74 12.47 8.40 1.03
N LYS A 75 11.56 9.19 0.46
CA LYS A 75 11.88 10.30 -0.43
C LYS A 75 11.23 11.59 0.08
N LEU A 76 12.01 12.69 0.11
CA LEU A 76 11.48 14.01 0.46
C LEU A 76 10.54 14.54 -0.63
N HIS A 77 10.85 14.24 -1.89
CA HIS A 77 10.05 14.57 -3.06
C HIS A 77 9.85 13.31 -3.92
N PRO A 78 8.86 12.46 -3.58
CA PRO A 78 8.51 11.33 -4.44
C PRO A 78 7.99 11.84 -5.78
N ASP A 79 8.29 11.11 -6.85
CA ASP A 79 7.89 11.46 -8.20
C ASP A 79 6.44 11.00 -8.45
N TYR A 80 5.48 11.76 -7.93
CA TYR A 80 4.06 11.45 -8.08
C TYR A 80 3.59 11.60 -9.54
N GLU A 81 4.22 12.49 -10.31
CA GLU A 81 3.88 12.75 -11.71
C GLU A 81 4.32 11.63 -12.65
N SER A 82 5.17 10.71 -12.19
CA SER A 82 5.49 9.49 -12.93
C SER A 82 4.29 8.54 -13.10
N ILE A 83 3.16 8.82 -12.43
CA ILE A 83 1.92 8.05 -12.53
C ILE A 83 0.84 8.99 -13.11
N PRO A 84 0.61 8.95 -14.44
CA PRO A 84 -0.48 9.64 -15.10
C PRO A 84 -1.85 9.37 -14.46
N SER A 85 -2.77 10.32 -14.53
CA SER A 85 -4.09 10.21 -13.88
C SER A 85 -4.93 9.05 -14.41
N ASP A 86 -4.92 8.82 -15.72
CA ASP A 86 -5.58 7.69 -16.37
C ASP A 86 -5.00 6.36 -15.90
N GLU A 87 -3.67 6.28 -15.75
CA GLU A 87 -3.01 5.12 -15.18
C GLU A 87 -3.39 4.88 -13.71
N ALA A 88 -3.45 5.94 -12.90
CA ALA A 88 -3.85 5.85 -11.50
C ALA A 88 -5.29 5.30 -11.36
N VAL A 89 -6.23 5.81 -12.15
CA VAL A 89 -7.62 5.34 -12.18
C VAL A 89 -7.71 3.90 -12.66
N ALA A 90 -6.98 3.53 -13.71
CA ALA A 90 -6.95 2.15 -14.21
C ALA A 90 -6.42 1.18 -13.14
N ARG A 91 -5.37 1.58 -12.40
CA ARG A 91 -4.82 0.78 -11.30
C ARG A 91 -5.81 0.61 -10.15
N LEU A 92 -6.56 1.66 -9.79
CA LEU A 92 -7.60 1.58 -8.77
C LEU A 92 -8.70 0.58 -9.18
N ALA A 93 -9.16 0.64 -10.43
CA ALA A 93 -10.16 -0.31 -10.95
C ALA A 93 -9.64 -1.77 -10.97
N ALA A 94 -8.39 -1.97 -11.39
CA ALA A 94 -7.76 -3.29 -11.43
C ALA A 94 -7.56 -3.89 -10.03
N ASP A 95 -7.31 -3.06 -9.01
CA ASP A 95 -7.12 -3.51 -7.63
C ASP A 95 -8.37 -4.22 -7.07
N HIS A 96 -9.55 -3.65 -7.34
CA HIS A 96 -10.83 -4.28 -6.97
C HIS A 96 -11.02 -5.64 -7.63
N GLN A 97 -10.69 -5.76 -8.92
CA GLN A 97 -10.77 -7.03 -9.65
C GLN A 97 -9.76 -8.07 -9.11
N GLN A 98 -8.55 -7.64 -8.78
CA GLN A 98 -7.50 -8.52 -8.25
C GLN A 98 -7.93 -9.18 -6.93
N ILE A 99 -8.55 -8.41 -6.02
CA ILE A 99 -9.04 -8.94 -4.73
C ILE A 99 -10.25 -9.86 -4.94
N GLN A 100 -11.17 -9.54 -5.84
CA GLN A 100 -12.30 -10.42 -6.18
C GLN A 100 -11.84 -11.77 -6.77
N GLN A 101 -10.86 -11.75 -7.69
CA GLN A 101 -10.31 -12.98 -8.27
C GLN A 101 -9.59 -13.85 -7.24
N LYS A 102 -8.92 -13.24 -6.25
CA LYS A 102 -8.28 -13.97 -5.16
C LYS A 102 -9.32 -14.67 -4.28
N ASN A 103 -10.45 -14.03 -4.00
CA ASN A 103 -11.52 -14.60 -3.18
C ASN A 103 -12.27 -15.74 -3.90
N ASN A 104 -12.33 -15.75 -5.23
CA ASN A 104 -12.99 -16.81 -6.01
C ASN A 104 -12.12 -18.05 -6.27
N LYS A 105 -10.84 -18.05 -5.84
CA LYS A 105 -9.90 -19.18 -5.99
C LYS A 105 -9.69 -19.98 -4.70
N LEU A 106 -10.48 -19.70 -3.66
CA LEU A 106 -10.51 -20.39 -2.37
C LEU A 106 -11.85 -21.14 -2.23
#